data_AF-A0AA41W0E8-F1
#
_entry.id   AF-A0AA41W0E8-F1
#
_cell.length_a   1.000
_cell.length_b   1.000
_cell.length_c   1.000
_cell.angle_alpha   90.00
_cell.angle_beta   90.00
_cell.angle_gamma   90.00
#
_symmetry.space_group_name_H-M   'P 1'
#
loop_
_entity.id
_entity.type
_entity.pdbx_description
1 polymer ?
#
loop_
_entity_poly.entity_id
_entity_poly.type
_entity_poly.pdbx_seq_one_letter_code
_entity_poly.pdbx_strand_id
1 'polypeptide(L)'
;VLIEDVMRAIHLKSFDYRVLNLLLYQLRRMKVNDLHMEFLSVSEFLVEVSDDLFDYEDDVVENSFNILRMFVGIYGASKAPSMLAQCITEAEEKYVRLSKTLEENLSSYCWQRCEEATREGGKNSLHSFGTWHIPTVISDEDLYRLNITQN
;
A
#
# COMPACT_ATOMS: atom_id res chain seq x y z
N VAL A 1 -18.13 -9.25 -2.28
CA VAL A 1 -16.75 -8.93 -1.86
C VAL A 1 -16.85 -8.32 -0.47
N LEU A 2 -16.20 -8.92 0.52
CA LEU A 2 -16.11 -8.38 1.87
C LEU A 2 -14.76 -7.67 2.04
N ILE A 3 -14.64 -6.83 3.07
CA ILE A 3 -13.37 -6.15 3.35
C ILE A 3 -12.24 -7.15 3.64
N GLU A 4 -12.54 -8.28 4.27
CA GLU A 4 -11.53 -9.31 4.53
C GLU A 4 -10.98 -9.93 3.24
N ASP A 5 -11.81 -10.03 2.19
CA ASP A 5 -11.38 -10.55 0.88
C ASP A 5 -10.38 -9.59 0.22
N VAL A 6 -10.64 -8.27 0.32
CA VAL A 6 -9.76 -7.23 -0.23
C VAL A 6 -8.43 -7.20 0.50
N MET A 7 -8.47 -7.23 1.84
CA MET A 7 -7.25 -7.26 2.66
C MET A 7 -6.44 -8.53 2.45
N ARG A 8 -7.10 -9.66 2.16
CA ARG A 8 -6.41 -10.89 1.76
C ARG A 8 -5.79 -10.77 0.37
N ALA A 9 -6.50 -10.19 -0.59
CA ALA A 9 -6.02 -10.03 -1.96
C ALA A 9 -4.75 -9.16 -1.99
N ILE A 10 -4.74 -8.01 -1.32
CA ILE A 10 -3.56 -7.14 -1.27
C ILE A 10 -2.38 -7.82 -0.56
N HIS A 11 -2.63 -8.57 0.52
CA HIS A 11 -1.59 -9.33 1.21
C HIS A 11 -0.96 -10.44 0.34
N LEU A 12 -1.72 -10.97 -0.61
CA LEU A 12 -1.24 -11.96 -1.57
C LEU A 12 -0.60 -11.32 -2.81
N LYS A 13 -1.00 -10.09 -3.17
CA LYS A 13 -0.36 -9.28 -4.21
C LYS A 13 1.06 -8.88 -3.79
N SER A 14 1.26 -8.60 -2.50
CA SER A 14 2.52 -8.07 -1.96
C SER A 14 3.11 -8.92 -0.85
N PHE A 15 4.07 -9.76 -1.23
CA PHE A 15 4.83 -10.57 -0.27
C PHE A 15 6.32 -10.66 -0.58
N ASP A 16 6.78 -10.03 -1.67
CA ASP A 16 8.13 -10.19 -2.17
C ASP A 16 9.16 -9.72 -1.14
N TYR A 17 8.93 -8.60 -0.45
CA TYR A 17 9.86 -8.08 0.55
C TYR A 17 9.97 -9.00 1.78
N ARG A 18 8.86 -9.55 2.26
CA ARG A 18 8.85 -10.54 3.35
C ARG A 18 9.55 -11.82 2.93
N VAL A 19 9.29 -12.34 1.74
CA VAL A 19 9.96 -13.56 1.24
C VAL A 19 11.46 -13.35 1.09
N LEU A 20 11.88 -12.22 0.51
CA LEU A 20 13.30 -11.86 0.42
C LEU A 20 13.95 -11.76 1.80
N ASN A 21 13.30 -11.12 2.77
CA ASN A 21 13.83 -11.03 4.13
C ASN A 21 13.89 -12.39 4.83
N LEU A 22 12.90 -13.27 4.63
CA LEU A 22 12.94 -14.64 5.15
C LEU A 22 14.15 -15.41 4.61
N LEU A 23 14.46 -15.27 3.31
CA LEU A 23 15.65 -15.85 2.71
C LEU A 23 16.93 -15.28 3.33
N LEU A 24 17.00 -13.97 3.57
CA LEU A 24 18.15 -13.33 4.22
C LEU A 24 18.38 -13.85 5.65
N TYR A 25 17.31 -14.03 6.44
CA TYR A 25 17.41 -14.66 7.77
C TYR A 25 18.01 -16.06 7.68
N GLN A 26 17.53 -16.89 6.74
CA GLN A 26 18.02 -18.25 6.54
C GLN A 26 19.49 -18.27 6.11
N LEU A 27 19.87 -17.44 5.13
CA LEU A 27 21.26 -17.34 4.65
C LEU A 27 22.23 -16.91 5.75
N ARG A 28 21.78 -16.05 6.67
CA ARG A 28 22.56 -15.61 7.85
C ARG A 28 22.50 -16.58 9.02
N ARG A 29 21.74 -17.68 8.90
CA ARG A 29 21.46 -18.64 9.99
C ARG A 29 20.92 -17.98 11.26
N MET A 30 20.14 -16.90 11.08
CA MET A 30 19.49 -16.18 12.16
C MET A 30 18.05 -16.67 12.31
N LYS A 31 17.55 -16.68 13.55
CA LYS A 31 16.12 -16.89 13.78
C LYS A 31 15.34 -15.72 13.18
N VAL A 32 14.24 -16.02 12.49
CA VAL A 32 13.33 -14.99 11.98
C VAL A 32 12.81 -14.15 13.14
N ASN A 33 12.88 -12.83 12.98
CA ASN A 33 12.29 -11.89 13.93
C ASN A 33 10.84 -11.61 13.51
N ASP A 34 9.89 -12.11 14.30
CA ASP A 34 8.46 -11.96 14.03
C ASP A 34 8.01 -10.50 14.01
N LEU A 35 8.59 -9.64 14.87
CA LEU A 35 8.31 -8.21 14.89
C LEU A 35 8.78 -7.54 13.58
N HIS A 36 9.95 -7.93 13.07
CA HIS A 36 10.43 -7.44 11.77
C HIS A 36 9.51 -7.90 10.64
N MET A 37 9.02 -9.15 10.66
CA MET A 37 8.09 -9.64 9.64
C MET A 37 6.73 -8.95 9.68
N GLU A 38 6.21 -8.66 10.88
CA GLU A 38 4.98 -7.89 11.03
C GLU A 38 5.15 -6.46 10.50
N PHE A 39 6.28 -5.82 10.82
CA PHE A 39 6.61 -4.49 10.30
C PHE A 39 6.66 -4.48 8.76
N LEU A 40 7.36 -5.45 8.15
CA LEU A 40 7.45 -5.56 6.70
C LEU A 40 6.07 -5.75 6.06
N SER A 41 5.19 -6.55 6.67
CA SER A 41 3.82 -6.73 6.15
C SER A 41 3.02 -5.43 6.11
N VAL A 42 3.23 -4.52 7.05
CA VAL A 42 2.56 -3.20 7.07
C VAL A 42 3.20 -2.26 6.06
N SER A 43 4.53 -2.29 5.95
CA SER A 43 5.26 -1.52 4.95
C SER A 43 4.84 -1.89 3.52
N GLU A 44 4.75 -3.19 3.23
CA GLU A 44 4.27 -3.72 1.94
C GLU A 44 2.86 -3.22 1.63
N PHE A 45 1.93 -3.35 2.58
CA PHE A 45 0.57 -2.86 2.41
C PHE A 45 0.53 -1.37 2.03
N LEU A 46 1.28 -0.52 2.72
CA LEU A 46 1.30 0.92 2.41
C LEU A 46 1.89 1.19 1.02
N VAL A 47 2.93 0.47 0.61
CA VAL A 47 3.52 0.60 -0.73
C VAL A 47 2.51 0.21 -1.81
N GLU A 48 1.84 -0.94 -1.67
CA GLU A 48 0.83 -1.37 -2.65
C GLU A 48 -0.34 -0.40 -2.75
N VAL A 49 -0.80 0.15 -1.62
CA VAL A 49 -1.86 1.16 -1.65
C VAL A 49 -1.38 2.40 -2.39
N SER A 50 -0.12 2.79 -2.23
CA SER A 50 0.45 3.91 -2.99
C SER A 50 0.48 3.63 -4.49
N ASP A 51 0.92 2.44 -4.89
CA ASP A 51 1.00 2.04 -6.30
C ASP A 51 -0.40 1.94 -6.92
N ASP A 52 -1.36 1.28 -6.25
CA ASP A 52 -2.76 1.22 -6.68
C ASP A 52 -3.39 2.62 -6.82
N LEU A 53 -3.07 3.57 -5.92
CA LEU A 53 -3.61 4.93 -6.04
C LEU A 53 -2.98 5.72 -7.19
N PHE A 54 -1.73 5.41 -7.54
CA PHE A 54 -1.02 6.02 -8.66
C PHE A 54 -1.52 5.45 -10.00
N ASP A 55 -1.67 4.13 -10.10
CA ASP A 55 -2.07 3.40 -11.31
C ASP A 55 -3.59 3.27 -11.47
N TYR A 56 -4.40 3.92 -10.62
CA TYR A 56 -5.85 3.72 -10.55
C TYR A 56 -6.58 3.78 -11.90
N GLU A 57 -6.25 4.78 -12.74
CA GLU A 57 -6.90 4.95 -14.04
C GLU A 57 -6.52 3.83 -15.02
N ASP A 58 -5.22 3.48 -15.07
CA ASP A 58 -4.70 2.41 -15.91
C ASP A 58 -5.27 1.05 -15.46
N ASP A 59 -5.35 0.80 -14.15
CA ASP A 59 -5.94 -0.41 -13.58
C ASP A 59 -7.44 -0.56 -13.92
N VAL A 60 -8.18 0.55 -13.97
CA VAL A 60 -9.59 0.56 -14.41
C VAL A 60 -9.69 0.21 -15.90
N VAL A 61 -8.76 0.70 -16.72
CA VAL A 61 -8.69 0.39 -18.16
C VAL A 61 -8.37 -1.07 -18.40
N GLU A 62 -7.35 -1.59 -17.73
CA GLU A 62 -6.90 -2.98 -17.83
C GLU A 62 -7.84 -3.98 -17.14
N ASN A 63 -8.80 -3.46 -16.36
CA ASN A 63 -9.68 -4.25 -15.51
C ASN A 63 -8.90 -5.12 -14.51
N SER A 64 -7.79 -4.60 -13.98
CA SER A 64 -6.89 -5.24 -13.01
C SER A 64 -7.32 -4.98 -11.56
N PHE A 65 -6.82 -5.76 -10.60
CA PHE A 65 -7.13 -5.52 -9.19
C PHE A 65 -6.56 -4.17 -8.73
N ASN A 66 -7.41 -3.37 -8.08
CA ASN A 66 -7.03 -2.11 -7.45
C ASN A 66 -7.84 -1.91 -6.16
N ILE A 67 -7.18 -1.49 -5.07
CA ILE A 67 -7.81 -1.36 -3.76
C ILE A 67 -8.95 -0.32 -3.75
N LEU A 68 -8.82 0.81 -4.45
CA LEU A 68 -9.87 1.82 -4.49
C LEU A 68 -11.12 1.29 -5.22
N ARG A 69 -10.94 0.57 -6.34
CA ARG A 69 -12.06 -0.13 -7.04
C ARG A 69 -12.80 -1.05 -6.08
N MET A 70 -12.07 -1.76 -5.23
CA MET A 70 -12.66 -2.68 -4.26
C MET A 70 -13.38 -1.97 -3.12
N PHE A 71 -12.82 -0.88 -2.61
CA PHE A 71 -13.49 -0.05 -1.61
C PHE A 71 -14.78 0.57 -2.17
N VAL A 72 -14.79 0.97 -3.45
CA VAL A 72 -15.99 1.44 -4.15
C VAL A 72 -17.04 0.34 -4.24
N GLY A 73 -16.64 -0.90 -4.57
CA GLY A 73 -17.53 -2.05 -4.61
C GLY A 73 -18.17 -2.41 -3.25
N ILE A 74 -17.50 -2.12 -2.13
CA ILE A 74 -17.99 -2.42 -0.77
C ILE A 74 -18.82 -1.26 -0.21
N TYR A 75 -18.29 -0.03 -0.27
CA TYR A 75 -18.82 1.13 0.45
C TYR A 75 -19.58 2.12 -0.45
N GLY A 76 -19.48 1.96 -1.77
CA GLY A 76 -20.00 2.89 -2.76
C GLY A 76 -19.05 4.08 -3.01
N ALA A 77 -19.20 4.70 -4.18
CA ALA A 77 -18.30 5.77 -4.67
C ALA A 77 -18.16 6.96 -3.72
N SER A 78 -19.21 7.31 -2.97
CA SER A 78 -19.20 8.46 -2.07
C SER A 78 -18.45 8.22 -0.75
N LYS A 79 -18.44 6.98 -0.25
CA LYS A 79 -17.82 6.64 1.05
C LYS A 79 -16.44 6.00 0.90
N ALA A 80 -16.16 5.36 -0.24
CA ALA A 80 -14.93 4.62 -0.47
C ALA A 80 -13.65 5.44 -0.21
N PRO A 81 -13.50 6.70 -0.69
CA PRO A 81 -12.30 7.49 -0.41
C PRO A 81 -12.07 7.72 1.08
N SER A 82 -13.12 8.03 1.85
CA SER A 82 -13.01 8.26 3.29
C SER A 82 -12.68 6.97 4.05
N MET A 83 -13.26 5.84 3.66
CA MET A 83 -12.97 4.54 4.27
C MET A 83 -11.52 4.09 3.96
N LEU A 84 -11.04 4.33 2.74
CA LEU A 84 -9.66 4.02 2.36
C LEU A 84 -8.67 4.93 3.10
N ALA A 85 -8.95 6.23 3.21
CA ALA A 85 -8.13 7.15 3.98
C ALA A 85 -7.99 6.72 5.45
N GLN A 86 -9.10 6.29 6.07
CA GLN A 86 -9.07 5.75 7.43
C GLN A 86 -8.18 4.49 7.53
N CYS A 87 -8.32 3.57 6.57
CA CYS A 87 -7.51 2.34 6.53
C CYS A 87 -6.00 2.64 6.39
N ILE A 88 -5.64 3.61 5.56
CA ILE A 88 -4.27 4.11 5.40
C ILE A 88 -3.76 4.69 6.72
N THR A 89 -4.54 5.55 7.38
CA THR A 89 -4.15 6.14 8.68
C THR A 89 -3.90 5.07 9.74
N GLU A 90 -4.78 4.08 9.86
CA GLU A 90 -4.60 2.96 10.81
C GLU A 90 -3.32 2.15 10.51
N ALA A 91 -3.00 1.96 9.23
CA ALA A 91 -1.77 1.29 8.80
C ALA A 91 -0.52 2.14 9.08
N GLU A 92 -0.54 3.45 8.85
CA GLU A 92 0.55 4.37 9.18
C GLU A 92 0.82 4.40 10.70
N GLU A 93 -0.23 4.48 11.52
CA GLU A 93 -0.10 4.43 12.97
C GLU A 93 0.53 3.10 13.44
N LYS A 94 0.11 1.99 12.82
CA LYS A 94 0.71 0.67 13.08
C LYS A 94 2.18 0.64 12.65
N TYR A 95 2.50 1.18 11.49
CA TYR A 95 3.88 1.28 10.98
C TYR A 95 4.77 2.05 11.95
N VAL A 96 4.34 3.23 12.40
CA VAL A 96 5.08 4.08 13.36
C VAL A 96 5.26 3.38 14.71
N ARG A 97 4.23 2.68 15.19
CA ARG A 97 4.33 1.93 16.46
C ARG A 97 5.35 0.79 16.35
N LEU A 98 5.30 0.03 15.26
CA LEU A 98 6.23 -1.08 15.03
C LEU A 98 7.66 -0.58 14.82
N SER A 99 7.86 0.50 14.05
CA SER A 99 9.20 1.04 13.77
C SER A 99 9.92 1.52 15.03
N LYS A 100 9.19 2.06 16.00
CA LYS A 100 9.73 2.44 17.32
C LYS A 100 10.12 1.25 18.21
N THR A 101 9.58 0.07 17.92
CA THR A 101 9.82 -1.16 18.70
C THR A 101 10.91 -2.04 18.08
N LEU A 102 11.29 -1.77 16.82
CA LEU A 102 12.38 -2.47 16.14
C LEU A 102 13.75 -2.15 16.77
N GLU A 103 14.72 -3.04 16.53
CA GLU A 103 16.12 -2.76 16.82
C GLU A 103 16.57 -1.47 16.10
N GLU A 104 17.37 -0.66 16.77
CA GLU A 104 17.70 0.72 16.38
C GLU A 104 18.34 0.81 14.98
N ASN A 105 19.15 -0.19 14.62
CA ASN A 105 19.75 -0.35 13.29
C ASN A 105 18.73 -0.66 12.17
N LEU A 106 17.74 -1.53 12.44
CA LEU A 106 16.68 -1.86 11.49
C LEU A 106 15.72 -0.69 11.31
N SER A 107 15.35 -0.03 12.41
CA SER A 107 14.49 1.14 12.39
C SER A 107 15.09 2.27 11.55
N SER A 108 16.37 2.58 11.76
CA SER A 108 17.07 3.62 11.00
C SER A 108 17.15 3.33 9.50
N TYR A 109 17.41 2.08 9.11
CA TYR A 109 17.45 1.71 7.69
C TYR A 109 16.08 1.83 7.02
N CYS A 110 15.01 1.44 7.72
CA CYS A 110 13.65 1.51 7.19
C CYS A 110 13.19 2.95 7.01
N TRP A 111 13.47 3.83 7.98
CA TRP A 111 13.17 5.26 7.85
C TRP A 111 13.92 5.89 6.68
N GLN A 112 15.20 5.57 6.51
CA GLN A 112 15.98 6.06 5.38
C GLN A 112 15.37 5.63 4.03
N ARG A 113 14.96 4.36 3.90
CA ARG A 113 14.29 3.87 2.68
C ARG A 113 12.95 4.55 2.43
N CYS A 114 12.15 4.83 3.46
CA CYS A 114 10.91 5.59 3.33
C CYS A 114 11.14 7.01 2.80
N GLU A 115 12.15 7.71 3.32
CA GLU A 115 12.52 9.05 2.83
C GLU A 115 13.00 9.01 1.38
N GLU A 116 13.82 8.01 1.03
CA GLU A 116 14.29 7.80 -0.34
C GLU A 116 13.13 7.58 -1.31
N ALA A 117 12.19 6.68 -0.99
CA ALA A 117 11.01 6.41 -1.80
C ALA A 117 10.10 7.64 -1.95
N THR A 118 9.89 8.40 -0.87
CA THR A 118 9.12 9.65 -0.90
C THR A 118 9.76 10.69 -1.83
N ARG A 119 11.09 10.77 -1.83
CA ARG A 119 11.86 11.67 -2.71
C ARG A 119 11.84 11.21 -4.17
N GLU A 120 11.96 9.91 -4.42
CA GLU A 120 11.84 9.31 -5.76
C GLU A 120 10.45 9.58 -6.36
N GLY A 121 9.41 9.57 -5.54
CA GLY A 121 8.05 9.99 -5.90
C GLY A 121 7.85 11.51 -6.09
N GLY A 122 8.92 12.30 -6.08
CA GLY A 122 8.92 13.73 -6.45
C GLY A 122 8.34 14.70 -5.42
N LYS A 123 8.07 14.28 -4.18
CA LYS A 123 7.47 15.16 -3.13
C LYS A 123 8.50 15.68 -2.12
N ASN A 124 8.62 17.00 -2.02
CA ASN A 124 9.30 17.72 -0.91
C ASN A 124 8.36 17.89 0.29
N SER A 125 7.75 16.81 0.75
CA SER A 125 6.75 16.82 1.82
C SER A 125 7.40 16.97 3.20
N LEU A 126 6.80 17.76 4.09
CA LEU A 126 7.22 17.86 5.51
C LEU A 126 6.81 16.61 6.33
N HIS A 127 5.88 15.81 5.80
CA HIS A 127 5.40 14.57 6.43
C HIS A 127 6.27 13.39 5.97
N SER A 128 6.68 12.54 6.91
CA SER A 128 7.63 11.44 6.68
C SER A 128 7.13 10.36 5.70
N PHE A 129 5.83 10.31 5.41
CA PHE A 129 5.21 9.39 4.44
C PHE A 129 4.76 10.09 3.15
N GLY A 130 5.09 11.36 2.96
CA GLY A 130 4.51 12.15 1.87
C GLY A 130 3.07 12.57 2.12
N THR A 131 2.36 12.92 1.05
CA THR A 131 0.93 13.27 1.07
C THR A 131 0.17 12.28 0.21
N TRP A 132 -0.79 11.56 0.78
CA TRP A 132 -1.67 10.66 0.03
C TRP A 132 -2.56 11.46 -0.92
N HIS A 133 -2.63 11.00 -2.17
CA HIS A 133 -3.56 11.53 -3.15
C HIS A 133 -4.51 10.41 -3.56
N ILE A 134 -5.73 10.43 -3.01
CA ILE A 134 -6.77 9.49 -3.44
C ILE A 134 -7.42 10.07 -4.71
N PRO A 135 -7.34 9.40 -5.86
CA PRO A 135 -7.90 9.90 -7.10
C PRO A 135 -9.42 9.99 -7.05
N THR A 136 -9.99 10.76 -7.98
CA THR A 136 -11.44 10.88 -8.09
C THR A 136 -12.01 9.54 -8.55
N VAL A 137 -13.00 9.02 -7.83
CA VAL A 137 -13.62 7.73 -8.15
C VAL A 137 -14.28 7.77 -9.52
N ILE A 138 -13.91 6.83 -10.37
CA ILE A 138 -14.60 6.54 -11.63
C ILE A 138 -15.87 5.76 -11.29
N SER A 139 -17.02 6.44 -11.38
CA SER A 139 -18.31 5.85 -10.96
C SER A 139 -18.89 4.87 -11.98
N ASP A 140 -18.57 5.04 -13.26
CA ASP A 140 -18.97 4.16 -14.36
C ASP A 140 -17.72 3.75 -15.14
N GLU A 141 -17.14 2.63 -14.73
CA GLU A 141 -15.91 2.13 -15.32
C GLU A 141 -16.11 1.62 -16.76
N ASP A 142 -17.29 1.10 -17.09
CA ASP A 142 -17.59 0.62 -18.45
C ASP A 142 -17.62 1.80 -19.43
N LEU A 143 -18.29 2.89 -19.06
CA LEU A 143 -18.28 4.12 -19.82
C LEU A 143 -16.88 4.72 -19.93
N TYR A 144 -16.11 4.71 -18.84
CA TYR A 144 -14.73 5.20 -18.83
C TYR A 144 -13.83 4.42 -19.79
N ARG A 145 -13.88 3.09 -19.76
CA ARG A 145 -13.14 2.22 -20.70
C ARG A 145 -13.52 2.46 -22.16
N LEU A 146 -14.82 2.61 -22.44
CA LEU A 146 -15.29 2.91 -23.80
C LEU A 146 -14.75 4.24 -24.32
N ASN A 147 -14.73 5.28 -23.47
CA ASN A 147 -14.24 6.60 -23.84
C ASN A 147 -12.73 6.62 -24.13
N ILE A 148 -11.93 5.84 -23.40
CA ILE A 148 -10.49 5.74 -23.64
C ILE A 148 -10.19 4.94 -24.92
N THR A 149 -10.98 3.90 -25.22
CA THR A 149 -10.78 3.09 -26.44
C THR A 149 -11.16 3.82 -27.73
N GLN A 150 -11.93 4.91 -27.63
CA GLN A 150 -12.39 5.72 -28.77
C GLN A 150 -11.46 6.90 -29.13
N ASN A 151 -10.46 7.18 -28.29
CA ASN A 151 -9.41 8.19 -28.52
C ASN A 151 -8.11 7.55 -28.99
#